data_AF-A0A524C7Z4-F1
#
_entry.id   AF-A0A524C7Z4-F1
#
_cell.length_a   1.000
_cell.length_b   1.000
_cell.length_c   1.000
_cell.angle_alpha   90.00
_cell.angle_beta   90.00
_cell.angle_gamma   90.00
#
_symmetry.space_group_name_H-M   'P 1'
#
loop_
_entity.id
_entity.type
_entity.pdbx_description
1 polymer ?
#
loop_
_entity_poly.entity_id
_entity_poly.type
_entity_poly.pdbx_seq_one_letter_code
_entity_poly.pdbx_strand_id
1 'polypeptide(L)'
;TDFTLVGIQHDGVRVSLDSNLPNRFLKRELLEHRIPQFNGYSSVQPEPPLYDGRFDFRLSGESGTTLIEVKSCTLVEDGLAVFPDAPTTRGARHVRHLAKALEDGVTDHAAVVFVIQRPDAHSFSTNDMTDPDFGEALRKAHENGVEVVPLSTRVVDWDLELVARIPYLPEAQRTTV
;
A
#
# COMPACT_ATOMS: atom_id res chain seq x y z
N THR A 1 30.67 -4.58 -8.61
CA THR A 1 30.55 -3.11 -8.75
C THR A 1 30.50 -2.54 -7.35
N ASP A 2 31.25 -1.47 -7.09
CA ASP A 2 31.33 -0.81 -5.76
C ASP A 2 30.18 0.18 -5.53
N PHE A 3 29.24 0.27 -6.47
CA PHE A 3 28.08 1.15 -6.42
C PHE A 3 26.78 0.34 -6.54
N THR A 4 25.77 0.79 -5.80
CA THR A 4 24.40 0.30 -5.88
C THR A 4 23.52 1.44 -6.38
N LEU A 5 22.70 1.20 -7.40
CA LEU A 5 21.69 2.15 -7.84
C LEU A 5 20.58 2.21 -6.79
N VAL A 6 20.47 3.32 -6.07
CA VAL A 6 19.48 3.49 -4.98
C VAL A 6 18.20 4.18 -5.44
N GLY A 7 18.20 4.86 -6.58
CA GLY A 7 17.03 5.54 -7.08
C GLY A 7 17.28 6.37 -8.34
N ILE A 8 16.24 7.06 -8.78
CA ILE A 8 16.25 7.96 -9.93
C ILE A 8 15.70 9.33 -9.53
N GLN A 9 16.09 10.36 -10.28
CA GLN A 9 15.46 11.67 -10.23
C GLN A 9 14.91 12.00 -11.61
N HIS A 10 13.60 12.26 -11.69
CA HIS A 10 12.90 12.61 -12.92
C HIS A 10 12.02 13.83 -12.65
N ASP A 11 12.16 14.88 -13.48
CA ASP A 11 11.43 16.15 -13.34
C ASP A 11 11.45 16.76 -11.92
N GLY A 12 12.61 16.66 -11.26
CA GLY A 12 12.80 17.17 -9.90
C GLY A 12 12.25 16.28 -8.79
N VAL A 13 11.57 15.18 -9.12
CA VAL A 13 11.05 14.20 -8.17
C VAL A 13 12.01 13.02 -8.04
N ARG A 14 12.31 12.63 -6.79
CA ARG A 14 13.15 11.47 -6.47
C ARG A 14 12.27 10.26 -6.17
N VAL A 15 12.65 9.12 -6.74
CA VAL A 15 12.00 7.82 -6.50
C VAL A 15 13.07 6.82 -6.09
N SER A 16 12.85 6.08 -5.01
CA SER A 16 13.74 5.03 -4.57
C SER A 16 13.48 3.74 -5.35
N LEU A 17 14.56 3.03 -5.70
CA LEU A 17 14.51 1.68 -6.25
C LEU A 17 14.70 0.60 -5.18
N ASP A 18 14.87 0.97 -3.91
CA ASP A 18 14.86 0.04 -2.78
C ASP A 18 13.43 -0.48 -2.53
N SER A 19 13.18 -1.72 -2.92
CA SER A 19 11.89 -2.38 -2.76
C SER A 19 11.46 -2.54 -1.29
N ASN A 20 12.38 -2.45 -0.34
CA ASN A 20 12.07 -2.54 1.10
C ASN A 20 11.78 -1.18 1.74
N LEU A 21 12.06 -0.06 1.05
CA LEU A 21 11.88 1.27 1.61
C LEU A 21 10.41 1.54 2.04
N PRO A 22 9.38 1.17 1.25
CA PRO A 22 7.98 1.29 1.67
C PRO A 22 7.65 0.58 2.98
N ASN A 23 8.14 -0.65 3.16
CA ASN A 23 7.91 -1.44 4.37
C ASN A 23 8.65 -0.83 5.57
N ARG A 24 9.90 -0.38 5.37
CA ARG A 24 10.68 0.32 6.40
C ARG A 24 9.99 1.61 6.85
N PHE A 25 9.52 2.41 5.89
CA PHE A 25 8.73 3.61 6.13
C PHE A 25 7.50 3.27 6.98
N LEU A 26 6.64 2.37 6.50
CA LEU A 26 5.40 2.07 7.21
C LEU A 26 5.66 1.50 8.61
N LYS A 27 6.66 0.63 8.77
CA LYS A 27 7.07 0.11 10.09
C LYS A 27 7.42 1.24 11.05
N ARG A 28 8.20 2.23 10.61
CA ARG A 28 8.57 3.39 11.43
C ARG A 28 7.32 4.17 11.83
N GLU A 29 6.48 4.53 10.87
CA GLU A 29 5.26 5.31 11.14
C GLU A 29 4.29 4.56 12.07
N LEU A 30 4.20 3.23 11.96
CA LEU A 30 3.43 2.39 12.88
C LEU A 30 4.05 2.35 14.29
N LEU A 31 5.36 2.16 14.43
CA LEU A 31 5.99 2.15 15.77
C LEU A 31 5.85 3.49 16.50
N GLU A 32 5.74 4.58 15.76
CA GLU A 32 5.61 5.94 16.29
C GLU A 32 4.14 6.43 16.32
N HIS A 33 3.17 5.56 15.98
CA HIS A 33 1.74 5.88 15.95
C HIS A 33 1.39 7.12 15.10
N ARG A 34 2.11 7.34 14.00
CA ARG A 34 1.91 8.49 13.10
C ARG A 34 0.87 8.27 12.01
N ILE A 35 0.20 7.11 12.03
CA ILE A 35 -0.85 6.74 11.06
C ILE A 35 -2.19 6.61 11.80
N PRO A 36 -2.96 7.71 11.97
CA PRO A 36 -4.06 7.77 12.93
C PRO A 36 -5.22 6.79 12.67
N GLN A 37 -5.37 6.26 11.46
CA GLN A 37 -6.38 5.23 11.18
C GLN A 37 -6.06 3.88 11.83
N PHE A 38 -4.78 3.61 12.10
CA PHE A 38 -4.35 2.43 12.85
C PHE A 38 -4.03 2.91 14.26
N ASN A 39 -5.02 2.92 15.15
CA ASN A 39 -4.84 3.28 16.55
C ASN A 39 -5.29 2.12 17.45
N GLY A 40 -4.90 2.16 18.73
CA GLY A 40 -5.35 1.17 19.72
C GLY A 40 -4.64 -0.19 19.65
N TYR A 41 -3.50 -0.28 18.95
CA TYR A 41 -2.57 -1.40 19.08
C TYR A 41 -1.42 -1.08 20.04
N SER A 42 -0.81 -2.12 20.60
CA SER A 42 0.40 -2.03 21.43
C SER A 42 1.56 -2.86 20.87
N SER A 43 1.30 -3.66 19.82
CA SER A 43 2.29 -4.51 19.17
C SER A 43 2.26 -4.36 17.66
N VAL A 44 3.45 -4.34 17.05
CA VAL A 44 3.67 -4.34 15.60
C VAL A 44 4.54 -5.55 15.26
N GLN A 45 3.95 -6.56 14.62
CA GLN A 45 4.66 -7.75 14.15
C GLN A 45 4.87 -7.66 12.63
N PRO A 46 6.13 -7.58 12.14
CA PRO A 46 6.41 -7.68 10.72
C PRO A 46 6.32 -9.14 10.23
N GLU A 47 5.99 -9.30 8.96
CA GLU A 47 5.98 -10.58 8.24
C GLU A 47 5.19 -11.74 8.90
N PRO A 48 3.99 -11.50 9.49
CA PRO A 48 3.19 -12.56 10.09
C PRO A 48 2.79 -13.62 9.05
N PRO A 49 3.00 -14.92 9.33
CA PRO A 49 2.55 -15.97 8.43
C PRO A 49 1.02 -16.09 8.45
N LEU A 50 0.40 -16.20 7.27
CA LEU A 50 -1.01 -16.56 7.14
C LEU A 50 -1.28 -17.23 5.79
N TYR A 51 -2.17 -18.24 5.80
CA TYR A 51 -2.48 -19.09 4.66
C TYR A 51 -1.21 -19.68 4.02
N ASP A 52 -0.97 -19.43 2.73
CA ASP A 52 0.18 -19.90 1.95
C ASP A 52 1.32 -18.87 1.86
N GLY A 53 1.30 -17.82 2.69
CA GLY A 53 2.25 -16.72 2.62
C GLY A 53 2.43 -15.93 3.91
N ARG A 54 2.79 -14.66 3.73
CA ARG A 54 3.00 -13.67 4.79
C ARG A 54 2.40 -12.33 4.35
N PHE A 55 1.79 -11.63 5.30
CA PHE A 55 1.49 -10.20 5.14
C PHE A 55 2.66 -9.36 5.60
N ASP A 56 2.65 -8.06 5.34
CA ASP A 56 3.73 -7.18 5.75
C ASP A 56 3.70 -6.87 7.25
N PHE A 57 2.51 -6.62 7.81
CA PHE A 57 2.36 -6.34 9.24
C PHE A 57 1.09 -6.94 9.85
N ARG A 58 1.20 -7.29 11.14
CA ARG A 58 0.09 -7.50 12.05
C ARG A 58 0.20 -6.52 13.22
N LEU A 59 -0.87 -5.77 13.45
CA LEU A 59 -1.03 -4.95 14.64
C LEU A 59 -1.92 -5.69 15.63
N SER A 60 -1.60 -5.60 16.92
CA SER A 60 -2.40 -6.22 17.98
C SER A 60 -2.51 -5.28 19.18
N GLY A 61 -3.72 -5.13 19.74
CA GLY A 61 -3.95 -4.46 21.02
C GLY A 61 -5.42 -4.43 21.41
N GLU A 62 -5.84 -3.40 22.13
CA GLU A 62 -7.20 -3.26 22.67
C GLU A 62 -8.26 -3.13 21.59
N SER A 63 -7.90 -2.56 20.42
CA SER A 63 -8.77 -2.48 19.24
C SER A 63 -8.78 -3.75 18.39
N GLY A 64 -8.20 -4.84 18.88
CA GLY A 64 -8.15 -6.12 18.18
C GLY A 64 -6.90 -6.30 17.32
N THR A 65 -7.01 -7.15 16.30
CA THR A 65 -5.97 -7.44 15.32
C THR A 65 -6.21 -6.67 14.02
N THR A 66 -5.16 -6.09 13.45
CA THR A 66 -5.17 -5.53 12.09
C THR A 66 -4.11 -6.20 11.23
N LEU A 67 -4.48 -6.72 10.06
CA LEU A 67 -3.53 -7.20 9.05
C LEU A 67 -3.30 -6.12 7.99
N ILE A 68 -2.04 -5.90 7.62
CA ILE A 68 -1.66 -4.87 6.65
C ILE A 68 -0.78 -5.48 5.56
N GLU A 69 -1.14 -5.21 4.31
CA GLU A 69 -0.30 -5.43 3.13
C GLU A 69 0.14 -4.07 2.57
N VAL A 70 1.41 -3.95 2.21
CA VAL A 70 2.04 -2.76 1.62
C VAL A 70 2.20 -2.95 0.12
N LYS A 71 1.94 -1.88 -0.64
CA LYS A 71 2.24 -1.78 -2.06
C LYS A 71 3.06 -0.54 -2.33
N SER A 72 4.14 -0.68 -3.08
CA SER A 72 4.89 0.48 -3.60
C SER A 72 4.23 0.97 -4.87
N CYS A 73 3.96 2.27 -4.94
CA CYS A 73 3.40 2.90 -6.12
C CYS A 73 4.32 4.05 -6.55
N THR A 74 4.74 4.05 -7.81
CA THR A 74 5.64 5.06 -8.37
C THR A 74 5.08 5.68 -9.65
N LEU A 75 4.07 5.04 -10.26
CA LEU A 75 3.36 5.52 -11.44
C LEU A 75 2.31 6.55 -11.03
N VAL A 76 2.47 7.77 -11.55
CA VAL A 76 1.56 8.90 -11.36
C VAL A 76 1.38 9.61 -12.69
N GLU A 77 0.14 9.81 -13.09
CA GLU A 77 -0.27 10.48 -14.33
C GLU A 77 -1.23 11.61 -13.97
N ASP A 78 -0.87 12.86 -14.31
CA ASP A 78 -1.70 14.05 -14.02
C ASP A 78 -2.21 14.15 -12.57
N GLY A 79 -1.37 13.74 -11.61
CA GLY A 79 -1.70 13.74 -10.18
C GLY A 79 -2.53 12.55 -9.69
N LEU A 80 -2.86 11.60 -10.57
CA LEU A 80 -3.48 10.33 -10.22
C LEU A 80 -2.40 9.25 -10.10
N ALA A 81 -2.20 8.73 -8.89
CA ALA A 81 -1.39 7.53 -8.68
C ALA A 81 -2.17 6.29 -9.11
N VAL A 82 -1.50 5.39 -9.83
CA VAL A 82 -2.14 4.16 -10.32
C VAL A 82 -1.28 2.93 -10.03
N PHE A 83 -1.93 1.85 -9.62
CA PHE A 83 -1.26 0.57 -9.36
C PHE A 83 -2.07 -0.61 -9.91
N PRO A 84 -1.43 -1.62 -10.52
CA PRO A 84 0.02 -1.76 -10.66
C PRO A 84 0.59 -1.13 -11.95
N ASP A 85 1.91 -1.03 -12.02
CA ASP A 85 2.67 -0.64 -13.22
C ASP A 85 3.02 -1.84 -14.13
N ALA A 86 2.89 -3.07 -13.62
CA ALA A 86 2.96 -4.31 -14.36
C ALA A 86 2.00 -5.38 -13.77
N PRO A 87 1.55 -6.38 -14.54
CA PRO A 87 0.66 -7.43 -14.03
C PRO A 87 1.19 -8.12 -12.76
N THR A 88 0.33 -8.34 -11.76
CA THR A 88 0.70 -8.84 -10.43
C THR A 88 -0.29 -9.85 -9.86
N THR A 89 -0.21 -11.10 -10.33
CA THR A 89 -1.00 -12.22 -9.77
C THR A 89 -0.81 -12.40 -8.26
N ARG A 90 0.41 -12.15 -7.75
CA ARG A 90 0.69 -12.21 -6.30
C ARG A 90 -0.03 -11.10 -5.53
N GLY A 91 -0.06 -9.88 -6.07
CA GLY A 91 -0.78 -8.76 -5.46
C GLY A 91 -2.26 -9.05 -5.31
N ALA A 92 -2.91 -9.53 -6.39
CA ALA A 92 -4.33 -9.86 -6.37
C ALA A 92 -4.64 -10.98 -5.36
N ARG A 93 -3.79 -12.01 -5.28
CA ARG A 93 -3.94 -13.08 -4.28
C ARG A 93 -3.87 -12.54 -2.83
N HIS A 94 -2.90 -11.69 -2.51
CA HIS A 94 -2.75 -11.15 -1.16
C HIS A 94 -3.96 -10.30 -0.74
N VAL A 95 -4.49 -9.50 -1.66
CA VAL A 95 -5.71 -8.70 -1.43
C VAL A 95 -6.91 -9.60 -1.14
N ARG A 96 -7.10 -10.69 -1.89
CA ARG A 96 -8.14 -11.69 -1.60
C ARG A 96 -7.95 -12.34 -0.23
N HIS A 97 -6.71 -12.62 0.16
CA HIS A 97 -6.43 -13.20 1.48
C HIS A 97 -6.74 -12.23 2.63
N LEU A 98 -6.58 -10.91 2.45
CA LEU A 98 -7.02 -9.93 3.46
C LEU A 98 -8.54 -9.97 3.64
N ALA A 99 -9.30 -9.96 2.54
CA ALA A 99 -10.76 -10.07 2.61
C ALA A 99 -11.19 -11.40 3.26
N LYS A 100 -10.53 -12.50 2.90
CA LYS A 100 -10.76 -13.80 3.52
C LYS A 100 -10.45 -13.80 5.02
N ALA A 101 -9.37 -13.13 5.45
CA ALA A 101 -9.00 -13.07 6.86
C ALA A 101 -10.04 -12.30 7.71
N LEU A 102 -10.69 -11.29 7.14
CA LEU A 102 -11.85 -10.62 7.75
C LEU A 102 -13.05 -11.57 7.82
N GLU A 103 -13.39 -12.22 6.71
CA GLU A 103 -14.53 -13.15 6.63
C GLU A 103 -14.40 -14.33 7.61
N ASP A 104 -13.20 -14.90 7.72
CA ASP A 104 -12.89 -16.01 8.62
C ASP A 104 -12.79 -15.56 10.10
N GLY A 105 -12.84 -14.26 10.39
CA GLY A 105 -12.65 -13.70 11.73
C GLY A 105 -11.23 -13.86 12.29
N VAL A 106 -10.22 -14.03 11.41
CA VAL A 106 -8.80 -14.15 11.78
C VAL A 106 -8.22 -12.78 12.19
N THR A 107 -8.79 -11.70 11.66
CA THR A 107 -8.43 -10.32 11.99
C THR A 107 -9.70 -9.49 12.14
N ASP A 108 -9.66 -8.49 13.02
CA ASP A 108 -10.78 -7.55 13.23
C ASP A 108 -10.80 -6.46 12.16
N HIS A 109 -9.60 -6.09 11.67
CA HIS A 109 -9.40 -5.10 10.63
C HIS A 109 -8.37 -5.58 9.60
N ALA A 110 -8.47 -5.11 8.36
CA ALA A 110 -7.50 -5.38 7.31
C ALA A 110 -7.31 -4.15 6.43
N ALA A 111 -6.08 -3.90 5.97
CA ALA A 111 -5.79 -2.77 5.10
C ALA A 111 -4.75 -3.09 4.02
N VAL A 112 -4.92 -2.47 2.86
CA VAL A 112 -3.87 -2.34 1.85
C VAL A 112 -3.35 -0.91 1.87
N VAL A 113 -2.07 -0.74 2.20
CA VAL A 113 -1.41 0.56 2.25
C VAL A 113 -0.59 0.75 0.98
N PHE A 114 -0.97 1.72 0.17
CA PHE A 114 -0.20 2.14 -1.00
C PHE A 114 0.75 3.25 -0.61
N VAL A 115 2.05 2.95 -0.54
CA VAL A 115 3.10 3.94 -0.34
C VAL A 115 3.48 4.51 -1.70
N ILE A 116 2.98 5.70 -1.98
CA ILE A 116 3.17 6.41 -3.23
C ILE A 116 4.41 7.29 -3.10
N GLN A 117 5.50 6.93 -3.76
CA GLN A 117 6.81 7.63 -3.65
C GLN A 117 6.86 8.94 -4.47
N ARG A 118 5.72 9.63 -4.56
CA ARG A 118 5.50 10.77 -5.46
C ARG A 118 4.64 11.82 -4.72
N PRO A 119 5.21 12.97 -4.33
CA PRO A 119 4.48 14.01 -3.59
C PRO A 119 3.43 14.73 -4.44
N ASP A 120 3.53 14.60 -5.76
CA ASP A 120 2.62 15.14 -6.77
C ASP A 120 1.37 14.26 -7.00
N ALA A 121 1.24 13.14 -6.27
CA ALA A 121 -0.01 12.38 -6.24
C ALA A 121 -1.06 13.05 -5.35
N HIS A 122 -2.26 13.24 -5.89
CA HIS A 122 -3.42 13.86 -5.24
C HIS A 122 -4.60 12.91 -5.06
N SER A 123 -4.62 11.80 -5.81
CA SER A 123 -5.59 10.71 -5.67
C SER A 123 -4.96 9.38 -6.10
N PHE A 124 -5.64 8.28 -5.80
CA PHE A 124 -5.19 6.93 -6.15
C PHE A 124 -6.33 6.11 -6.76
N SER A 125 -6.03 5.33 -7.80
CA SER A 125 -6.93 4.32 -8.36
C SER A 125 -6.16 3.09 -8.84
N THR A 126 -6.86 2.02 -9.21
CA THR A 126 -6.22 0.84 -9.78
C THR A 126 -5.97 1.03 -11.28
N ASN A 127 -4.85 0.50 -11.77
CA ASN A 127 -4.52 0.48 -13.19
C ASN A 127 -5.14 -0.77 -13.84
N ASP A 128 -6.44 -0.73 -14.09
CA ASP A 128 -7.19 -1.85 -14.65
C ASP A 128 -6.76 -2.21 -16.09
N MET A 129 -6.15 -1.27 -16.80
CA MET A 129 -5.57 -1.51 -18.13
C MET A 129 -4.36 -2.45 -18.04
N THR A 130 -3.56 -2.31 -16.99
CA THR A 130 -2.39 -3.16 -16.73
C THR A 130 -2.77 -4.48 -16.08
N ASP A 131 -3.64 -4.44 -15.06
CA ASP A 131 -4.07 -5.65 -14.35
C ASP A 131 -5.53 -5.53 -13.88
N PRO A 132 -6.49 -5.98 -14.70
CA PRO A 132 -7.90 -5.96 -14.32
C PRO A 132 -8.22 -6.93 -13.18
N ASP A 133 -7.42 -8.00 -13.00
CA ASP A 133 -7.62 -8.96 -11.90
C ASP A 133 -7.30 -8.33 -10.55
N PHE A 134 -6.20 -7.56 -10.48
CA PHE A 134 -5.84 -6.80 -9.29
C PHE A 134 -6.89 -5.74 -8.97
N GLY A 135 -7.31 -4.96 -9.97
CA GLY A 135 -8.33 -3.92 -9.79
C GLY A 135 -9.63 -4.47 -9.22
N GLU A 136 -10.12 -5.56 -9.81
CA GLU A 136 -11.33 -6.25 -9.35
C GLU A 136 -11.17 -6.85 -7.95
N ALA A 137 -10.03 -7.46 -7.66
CA ALA A 137 -9.74 -8.00 -6.33
C ALA A 137 -9.74 -6.90 -5.25
N LEU A 138 -9.14 -5.74 -5.53
CA LEU A 138 -9.09 -4.62 -4.59
C LEU A 138 -10.46 -4.01 -4.33
N ARG A 139 -11.26 -3.78 -5.37
CA ARG A 139 -12.63 -3.28 -5.22
C ARG A 139 -13.48 -4.23 -4.39
N LYS A 140 -13.47 -5.54 -4.71
CA LYS A 140 -14.20 -6.54 -3.92
C LYS A 140 -13.72 -6.64 -2.48
N ALA A 141 -12.41 -6.57 -2.25
CA ALA A 141 -11.87 -6.56 -0.90
C ALA A 141 -12.34 -5.31 -0.13
N HIS A 142 -12.34 -4.15 -0.78
CA HIS A 142 -12.82 -2.90 -0.20
C HIS A 142 -14.30 -2.94 0.16
N GLU A 143 -15.15 -3.47 -0.72
CA GLU A 143 -16.57 -3.70 -0.46
C GLU A 143 -16.80 -4.64 0.73
N ASN A 144 -15.88 -5.59 0.95
CA ASN A 144 -15.89 -6.52 2.09
C ASN A 144 -15.17 -5.99 3.33
N GLY A 145 -14.88 -4.68 3.41
CA GLY A 145 -14.36 -4.02 4.61
C GLY A 145 -12.85 -3.91 4.70
N VAL A 146 -12.08 -4.33 3.68
CA VAL A 146 -10.63 -4.04 3.63
C VAL A 146 -10.44 -2.54 3.38
N GLU A 147 -9.70 -1.86 4.26
CA GLU A 147 -9.40 -0.44 4.08
C GLU A 147 -8.35 -0.25 2.98
N VAL A 148 -8.61 0.68 2.05
CA VAL A 148 -7.61 1.11 1.05
C VAL A 148 -7.01 2.42 1.53
N VAL A 149 -5.69 2.42 1.74
CA VAL A 149 -4.97 3.54 2.36
C VAL A 149 -3.85 4.03 1.45
N PRO A 150 -4.12 5.02 0.58
CA PRO A 150 -3.09 5.66 -0.22
C PRO A 150 -2.36 6.74 0.57
N LEU A 151 -1.04 6.62 0.65
CA LEU A 151 -0.14 7.56 1.33
C LEU A 151 0.82 8.17 0.29
N SER A 152 0.62 9.45 -0.01
CA SER A 152 1.58 10.25 -0.75
C SER A 152 2.79 10.53 0.13
N THR A 153 3.98 10.30 -0.41
CA THR A 153 5.27 10.45 0.28
C THR A 153 6.28 11.15 -0.62
N ARG A 154 7.36 11.63 0.00
CA ARG A 154 8.49 12.23 -0.71
C ARG A 154 9.79 11.58 -0.26
N VAL A 155 10.69 11.32 -1.21
CA VAL A 155 12.04 10.85 -0.90
C VAL A 155 12.91 12.01 -0.42
N VAL A 156 13.37 11.96 0.83
CA VAL A 156 14.31 12.90 1.44
C VAL A 156 15.46 12.08 2.04
N ASP A 157 16.69 12.38 1.62
CA ASP A 157 17.90 11.64 2.04
C ASP A 157 17.79 10.11 1.90
N TRP A 158 17.10 9.65 0.84
CA TRP A 158 16.82 8.23 0.56
C TRP A 158 15.97 7.51 1.61
N ASP A 159 15.25 8.27 2.43
CA ASP A 159 14.13 7.83 3.25
C ASP A 159 12.81 8.45 2.72
N LEU A 160 11.67 7.99 3.23
CA LEU A 160 10.35 8.53 2.87
C LEU A 160 9.80 9.41 4.00
N GLU A 161 9.32 10.59 3.65
CA GLU A 161 8.49 11.43 4.52
C GLU A 161 7.04 11.33 4.08
N LEU A 162 6.12 11.19 5.05
CA LEU A 162 4.68 11.28 4.78
C LEU A 162 4.32 12.70 4.35
N VAL A 163 3.66 12.84 3.20
CA VAL A 163 3.11 14.12 2.73
C VAL A 163 1.63 14.21 3.10
N ALA A 164 0.84 13.22 2.68
CA ALA A 164 -0.59 13.18 2.95
C ALA A 164 -1.18 11.78 2.75
N ARG A 165 -2.30 11.51 3.42
CA ARG A 165 -3.25 10.50 2.96
C ARG A 165 -4.07 11.12 1.82
N ILE A 166 -4.20 10.41 0.70
CA ILE A 166 -4.94 10.89 -0.47
C ILE A 166 -6.17 10.00 -0.75
N PRO A 167 -7.22 10.51 -1.40
CA PRO A 167 -8.42 9.74 -1.69
C PRO A 167 -8.16 8.54 -2.60
N TYR A 168 -8.81 7.41 -2.28
CA TYR A 168 -8.97 6.27 -3.18
C TYR A 168 -10.22 6.46 -4.04
N LEU A 169 -10.08 6.28 -5.35
CA LEU A 169 -11.13 6.34 -6.35
C LEU A 169 -11.42 4.91 -6.83
N PRO A 170 -12.50 4.27 -6.33
CA PRO A 170 -12.77 2.85 -6.57
C PRO A 170 -13.37 2.57 -7.95
N GLU A 171 -13.68 3.58 -8.75
CA GLU A 171 -14.21 3.38 -10.10
C GLU A 171 -13.10 2.88 -11.03
N ALA A 172 -13.41 1.88 -11.86
CA ALA A 172 -12.51 1.49 -12.94
C ALA A 172 -12.24 2.72 -13.83
N GLN A 173 -10.99 2.96 -14.20
CA GLN A 173 -10.63 4.02 -15.13
C GLN A 173 -11.40 3.80 -16.44
N ARG A 174 -12.43 4.61 -16.67
CA ARG A 174 -13.18 4.59 -17.93
C ARG A 174 -12.33 5.31 -18.97
N THR A 175 -12.00 4.62 -20.05
CA THR A 175 -11.39 5.26 -21.22
C THR A 175 -12.37 6.29 -21.76
N THR A 176 -12.01 7.57 -21.70
CA THR A 176 -12.58 8.55 -22.63
C THR A 176 -11.96 8.25 -23.98
N VAL A 177 -12.73 7.61 -24.87
CA VAL A 177 -12.38 7.52 -26.30
C VAL A 177 -12.67 8.86 -26.96
#